data_AF-A0A4V2MI07-F1
#
_entry.id   AF-A0A4V2MI07-F1
#
_cell.length_a   1.000
_cell.length_b   1.000
_cell.length_c   1.000
_cell.angle_alpha   90.00
_cell.angle_beta   90.00
_cell.angle_gamma   90.00
#
_symmetry.space_group_name_H-M   'P 1'
#
loop_
_entity.id
_entity.type
_entity.pdbx_description
1 polymer ?
#
loop_
_entity_poly.entity_id
_entity_poly.type
_entity_poly.pdbx_seq_one_letter_code
_entity_poly.pdbx_strand_id
1 'polypeptide(L)'
;MTPDLLLRISAELTDYYSEWILIADRDIDGSIVMFTKPFIDFEGFTCHLCDTILDTIPLNKGLAIKLYGFGQDDNVYIKFC
;
A
#
# COMPACT_ATOMS: atom_id res chain seq x y z
N MET A 1 13.42 -3.20 -6.34
CA MET A 1 13.55 -2.10 -5.36
C MET A 1 14.53 -2.52 -4.25
N THR A 2 15.21 -1.61 -3.56
CA THR A 2 16.10 -1.99 -2.43
C THR A 2 15.29 -2.13 -1.12
N PRO A 3 15.71 -2.99 -0.17
CA PRO A 3 15.01 -3.16 1.10
C PRO A 3 14.82 -1.87 1.90
N ASP A 4 15.84 -1.00 1.92
CA ASP A 4 15.77 0.29 2.63
C ASP A 4 14.77 1.26 2.00
N LEU A 5 14.63 1.23 0.67
CA LEU A 5 13.66 2.06 -0.03
C LEU A 5 12.22 1.57 0.24
N LEU A 6 12.00 0.26 0.25
CA LEU A 6 10.70 -0.32 0.61
C LEU A 6 10.31 0.04 2.05
N LEU A 7 11.27 0.00 2.98
CA LEU A 7 11.03 0.38 4.38
C LEU A 7 10.65 1.87 4.52
N ARG A 8 11.28 2.75 3.75
CA ARG A 8 10.92 4.18 3.74
C ARG A 8 9.53 4.41 3.15
N ILE A 9 9.24 3.78 2.02
CA ILE A 9 7.93 3.89 1.37
C ILE A 9 6.83 3.34 2.29
N SER A 10 7.05 2.20 2.95
CA SER A 10 6.02 1.64 3.86
C SER A 10 5.76 2.54 5.06
N ALA A 11 6.79 3.19 5.60
CA ALA A 11 6.62 4.20 6.65
C ALA A 11 5.86 5.44 6.15
N GLU A 12 6.21 5.97 4.98
CA GLU A 12 5.53 7.11 4.35
C GLU A 12 4.06 6.80 4.05
N LEU A 13 3.74 5.60 3.52
CA LEU A 13 2.37 5.16 3.27
C LEU A 13 1.56 5.00 4.57
N THR A 14 2.20 4.49 5.64
CA THR A 14 1.56 4.35 6.96
C THR A 14 1.19 5.71 7.55
N ASP A 15 2.07 6.69 7.42
CA ASP A 15 1.81 8.05 7.91
C ASP A 15 0.76 8.78 7.05
N TYR A 16 0.93 8.76 5.73
CA TYR A 16 0.05 9.44 4.78
C TYR A 16 -1.38 8.92 4.82
N TYR A 17 -1.56 7.60 4.88
CA TYR A 17 -2.87 6.94 4.95
C TYR A 17 -3.26 6.55 6.37
N SER A 18 -2.71 7.22 7.38
CA SER A 18 -2.94 6.89 8.80
C SER A 18 -4.41 6.84 9.22
N GLU A 19 -5.31 7.50 8.51
CA GLU A 19 -6.77 7.42 8.74
C GLU A 19 -7.44 6.18 8.12
N TRP A 20 -6.86 5.60 7.05
CA TRP A 20 -7.43 4.46 6.32
C TRP A 20 -6.74 3.14 6.61
N ILE A 21 -5.45 3.14 6.94
CA ILE A 21 -4.68 1.91 7.14
C ILE A 21 -4.17 1.75 8.58
N LEU A 22 -4.07 0.51 9.00
CA LEU A 22 -3.50 0.11 10.29
C LEU A 22 -1.97 0.04 10.20
N ILE A 23 -1.47 -0.53 9.11
CA ILE A 23 -0.05 -0.75 8.89
C ILE A 23 0.22 -0.95 7.40
N ALA A 24 1.38 -0.46 6.95
CA ALA A 24 2.03 -0.90 5.74
C ALA A 24 3.43 -1.44 6.08
N ASP A 25 3.78 -2.62 5.57
CA ASP A 25 5.11 -3.20 5.75
C ASP A 25 5.57 -3.94 4.49
N ARG A 26 6.87 -4.19 4.39
CA ARG A 26 7.43 -4.97 3.29
C ARG A 26 7.10 -6.46 3.43
N ASP A 27 6.83 -7.10 2.31
CA ASP A 27 6.75 -8.55 2.22
C ASP A 27 8.10 -9.17 1.80
N ILE A 28 8.21 -10.49 1.97
CA ILE A 28 9.39 -11.28 1.58
C ILE A 28 9.66 -11.24 0.06
N ASP A 29 8.63 -11.01 -0.74
CA ASP A 29 8.72 -10.95 -2.21
C ASP A 29 9.06 -9.54 -2.75
N GLY A 30 9.26 -8.57 -1.86
CA GLY A 30 9.57 -7.19 -2.22
C GLY A 30 8.36 -6.34 -2.60
N SER A 31 7.14 -6.82 -2.34
CA SER A 31 5.92 -6.00 -2.32
C SER A 31 5.73 -5.29 -0.97
N ILE A 32 4.76 -4.37 -0.92
CA ILE A 32 4.26 -3.78 0.33
C ILE A 32 2.92 -4.42 0.66
N VAL A 33 2.76 -4.94 1.86
CA VAL A 33 1.48 -5.38 2.40
C VAL A 33 0.86 -4.24 3.17
N MET A 34 -0.40 -3.93 2.89
CA MET A 34 -1.18 -2.91 3.57
C MET A 34 -2.45 -3.52 4.15
N PHE A 35 -2.74 -3.22 5.41
CA PHE A 35 -3.98 -3.62 6.06
C PHE A 35 -4.84 -2.40 6.36
N THR A 36 -6.08 -2.40 5.88
CA THR A 36 -7.00 -1.29 6.13
C THR A 36 -7.60 -1.36 7.53
N LYS A 37 -8.02 -0.21 8.06
CA LYS A 37 -8.83 -0.12 9.28
C LYS A 37 -10.25 -0.68 9.06
N PRO A 38 -10.95 -1.07 10.14
CA PRO A 38 -12.37 -1.41 10.05
C PRO A 38 -13.21 -0.18 9.67
N PHE A 39 -14.37 -0.43 9.08
CA PHE A 39 -15.39 0.59 8.75
C PHE A 39 -14.97 1.66 7.73
N ILE A 40 -13.92 1.43 6.95
CA ILE A 40 -13.58 2.30 5.81
C ILE A 40 -14.32 1.86 4.54
N ASP A 41 -14.52 2.79 3.61
CA ASP A 41 -14.88 2.47 2.23
C ASP A 41 -13.65 1.87 1.53
N PHE A 42 -13.57 0.55 1.49
CA PHE A 42 -12.43 -0.18 0.94
C PHE A 42 -12.26 0.04 -0.57
N GLU A 43 -13.36 0.04 -1.32
CA GLU A 43 -13.33 0.24 -2.77
C GLU A 43 -12.95 1.68 -3.10
N GLY A 44 -13.56 2.66 -2.41
CA GLY A 44 -13.19 4.06 -2.54
C GLY A 44 -11.72 4.32 -2.19
N PHE A 45 -11.22 3.70 -1.12
CA PHE A 45 -9.81 3.79 -0.75
C PHE A 45 -8.89 3.18 -1.81
N THR A 46 -9.25 2.02 -2.36
CA THR A 46 -8.46 1.35 -3.41
C THR A 46 -8.34 2.23 -4.65
N CYS A 47 -9.44 2.86 -5.09
CA CYS A 47 -9.42 3.81 -6.20
C CYS A 47 -8.53 5.02 -5.89
N HIS A 48 -8.71 5.63 -4.72
CA HIS A 48 -7.90 6.78 -4.29
C HIS A 48 -6.39 6.47 -4.20
N LEU A 49 -6.04 5.28 -3.70
CA LEU A 49 -4.67 4.79 -3.65
C LEU A 49 -4.06 4.70 -5.05
N CYS A 50 -4.78 4.10 -6.01
CA CYS A 50 -4.33 4.00 -7.40
C CYS A 50 -4.10 5.36 -8.05
N ASP A 51 -4.95 6.34 -7.77
CA ASP A 51 -4.85 7.70 -8.33
C ASP A 51 -3.67 8.49 -7.75
N THR A 52 -3.40 8.34 -6.45
CA THR A 52 -2.48 9.24 -5.70
C THR A 52 -1.05 8.70 -5.61
N ILE A 53 -0.89 7.38 -5.62
CA ILE A 53 0.41 6.76 -5.37
C ILE A 53 1.43 6.99 -6.49
N LEU A 54 0.95 7.26 -7.70
CA LEU A 54 1.76 7.67 -8.85
C LEU A 54 2.47 9.01 -8.61
N ASP A 55 1.82 9.91 -7.87
CA ASP A 55 2.34 11.26 -7.59
C ASP A 55 3.29 11.28 -6.39
N THR A 56 3.20 10.26 -5.52
CA THR A 56 3.89 10.23 -4.23
C THR A 56 5.22 9.47 -4.29
N ILE A 57 5.34 8.49 -5.19
CA ILE A 57 6.51 7.60 -5.26
C ILE A 57 7.23 7.79 -6.59
N PRO A 58 8.56 8.00 -6.61
CA PRO A 58 9.33 7.94 -7.85
C PRO A 58 9.34 6.49 -8.36
N LEU A 59 8.37 6.16 -9.21
CA LEU A 59 8.06 4.80 -9.69
C LEU A 59 9.06 4.21 -10.69
N ASN A 60 10.25 4.80 -10.83
CA ASN A 60 11.26 4.36 -11.80
C ASN A 60 11.83 2.94 -11.55
N LYS A 61 11.35 2.22 -10.53
CA LYS A 61 11.77 0.86 -10.18
C LYS A 61 10.61 -0.15 -10.03
N GLY A 62 9.38 0.26 -10.34
CA GLY A 62 8.16 -0.53 -10.17
C GLY A 62 7.83 -0.80 -8.69
N LEU A 63 6.54 -0.79 -8.34
CA LEU A 63 6.05 -1.02 -6.99
C LEU A 63 4.89 -2.01 -7.01
N ALA A 64 4.88 -2.96 -6.08
CA ALA A 64 3.78 -3.90 -5.90
C ALA A 64 3.19 -3.74 -4.50
N ILE A 65 1.86 -3.75 -4.41
CA ILE A 65 1.10 -3.60 -3.17
C ILE A 65 0.07 -4.72 -3.06
N LYS A 66 0.00 -5.36 -1.90
CA LYS A 66 -1.07 -6.28 -1.50
C LYS A 66 -1.93 -5.56 -0.48
N LEU A 67 -3.12 -5.13 -0.90
CA LEU A 67 -4.04 -4.38 -0.05
C LEU A 67 -5.12 -5.30 0.50
N TYR A 68 -5.13 -5.49 1.82
CA TYR A 68 -6.08 -6.33 2.53
C TYR A 68 -7.15 -5.47 3.20
N GLY A 69 -8.41 -5.82 2.93
CA GLY A 69 -9.56 -5.30 3.67
C GLY A 69 -9.57 -5.82 5.10
N PHE A 70 -10.14 -5.04 6.03
CA PHE A 70 -10.26 -5.50 7.42
C PHE A 70 -11.12 -6.76 7.50
N GLY A 71 -10.57 -7.84 8.07
CA GLY A 71 -11.25 -9.13 8.19
C GLY A 71 -11.44 -9.88 6.87
N GLN A 72 -10.70 -9.49 5.82
CA GLN A 72 -10.70 -10.17 4.53
C GLN A 72 -9.41 -10.98 4.35
N ASP A 73 -9.55 -12.22 3.86
CA ASP A 73 -8.41 -13.08 3.55
C ASP A 73 -7.86 -12.83 2.14
N ASP A 74 -8.70 -12.31 1.25
CA ASP A 74 -8.31 -11.91 -0.10
C ASP A 74 -7.73 -10.49 -0.10
N ASN A 75 -6.78 -10.25 -1.01
CA ASN A 75 -6.22 -8.92 -1.24
C ASN A 75 -6.51 -8.42 -2.64
N VAL A 76 -6.51 -7.10 -2.77
CA VAL A 76 -6.33 -6.43 -4.07
C VAL A 76 -4.83 -6.28 -4.32
N TYR A 77 -4.35 -6.92 -5.38
CA TYR A 77 -2.97 -6.79 -5.81
C TYR A 77 -2.82 -5.66 -6.83
N ILE A 78 -2.05 -4.63 -6.47
CA ILE A 78 -1.82 -3.44 -7.28
C ILE A 78 -0.36 -3.41 -7.70
N LYS A 79 -0.10 -3.31 -9.01
CA LYS A 79 1.26 -3.31 -9.55
C LYS A 79 1.49 -2.09 -10.44
N PHE A 80 2.44 -1.27 -10.05
CA PHE A 80 2.96 -0.14 -10.80
C PHE A 80 4.25 -0.58 -11.51
N CYS A 81 4.29 -0.43 -12.84
CA CYS A 81 5.39 -0.87 -13.69
C CYS A 81 6.18 0.34 -14.20
#